data_AF-A0A2N6DX77-F1
#
_entry.id   AF-A0A2N6DX77-F1
#
_cell.length_a   1.000
_cell.length_b   1.000
_cell.length_c   1.000
_cell.angle_alpha   90.00
_cell.angle_beta   90.00
_cell.angle_gamma   90.00
#
_symmetry.space_group_name_H-M   'P 1'
#
loop_
_entity.id
_entity.type
_entity.pdbx_description
1 polymer ?
#
loop_
_entity_poly.entity_id
_entity_poly.type
_entity_poly.pdbx_seq_one_letter_code
_entity_poly.pdbx_strand_id
1 'polypeptide(L)'
;MQINPQLEHDYLSLQGTVDQWFSRCVEAGGEMLACRAGCGSCCRGLFDITLLDAFLLKRAFAKLPETIRETVLFRCRLRLNELQQRWPGLGQPLLLNGLPEREWTEMPEDDETPCPLLGEEGVCLVYSARPLICRLHGLPNVDCSGEDFEGTVCTLHKGDPETLPTDILRAEFREIFAKEVVILRQFARELTGQDTAELDTFIPLALLADYNTVDWRAVVWSRQLAEKSP
;
A
#
# COMPACT_ATOMS: atom_id res chain seq x y z
N MET A 1 11.00 3.47 15.07
CA MET A 1 11.21 2.01 14.85
C MET A 1 12.39 1.80 13.93
N GLN A 2 13.07 0.68 14.07
CA GLN A 2 14.16 0.28 13.19
C GLN A 2 13.73 -0.99 12.45
N ILE A 3 13.73 -0.93 11.13
CA ILE A 3 13.63 -2.12 10.28
C ILE A 3 15.04 -2.71 10.21
N ASN A 4 15.16 -4.04 10.21
CA ASN A 4 16.43 -4.69 9.91
C ASN A 4 16.98 -4.16 8.56
N PRO A 5 18.22 -3.64 8.51
CA PRO A 5 18.76 -3.02 7.29
C PRO A 5 18.76 -3.94 6.07
N GLN A 6 18.99 -5.25 6.26
CA GLN A 6 18.96 -6.21 5.15
C GLN A 6 17.53 -6.40 4.64
N LEU A 7 16.57 -6.57 5.56
CA LEU A 7 15.16 -6.73 5.20
C LEU A 7 14.63 -5.49 4.48
N GLU A 8 14.98 -4.30 4.98
CA GLU A 8 14.65 -3.04 4.34
C GLU A 8 15.23 -2.96 2.93
N HIS A 9 16.50 -3.35 2.75
CA HIS A 9 17.15 -3.39 1.45
C HIS A 9 16.43 -4.32 0.47
N ASP A 10 16.09 -5.53 0.92
CA ASP A 10 15.40 -6.53 0.11
C ASP A 10 14.02 -6.03 -0.34
N TYR A 11 13.28 -5.39 0.57
CA TYR A 11 11.97 -4.83 0.25
C TYR A 11 12.06 -3.63 -0.71
N LEU A 12 13.01 -2.72 -0.49
CA LEU A 12 13.24 -1.61 -1.41
C LEU A 12 13.71 -2.08 -2.79
N SER A 13 14.48 -3.17 -2.86
CA SER A 13 14.87 -3.79 -4.13
C SER A 13 13.64 -4.37 -4.85
N LEU A 14 12.73 -5.02 -4.12
CA LEU A 14 11.47 -5.53 -4.66
C LEU A 14 10.60 -4.40 -5.22
N GLN A 15 10.43 -3.31 -4.45
CA GLN A 15 9.74 -2.10 -4.93
C GLN A 15 10.41 -1.52 -6.18
N GLY A 16 11.75 -1.54 -6.24
CA GLY A 16 12.52 -1.10 -7.40
C GLY A 16 12.27 -1.93 -8.66
N THR A 17 12.11 -3.26 -8.52
CA THR A 17 11.74 -4.14 -9.64
C THR A 17 10.37 -3.76 -10.21
N VAL A 18 9.39 -3.49 -9.34
CA VAL A 18 8.05 -3.06 -9.75
C VAL A 18 8.09 -1.68 -10.41
N ASP A 19 8.83 -0.73 -9.85
CA ASP A 19 9.01 0.60 -10.47
C ASP A 19 9.63 0.51 -11.87
N GLN A 20 10.60 -0.37 -12.07
CA GLN A 20 11.22 -0.58 -13.38
C GLN A 20 10.24 -1.18 -14.38
N TRP A 21 9.46 -2.20 -13.98
CA TRP A 21 8.40 -2.75 -14.81
C TRP A 21 7.38 -1.68 -15.22
N PHE A 22 6.85 -0.94 -14.24
CA PHE A 22 5.87 0.11 -14.47
C PHE A 22 6.41 1.17 -15.44
N SER A 23 7.66 1.59 -15.25
CA SER A 23 8.31 2.60 -16.11
C SER A 23 8.42 2.11 -17.56
N ARG A 24 8.82 0.85 -17.79
CA ARG A 24 8.88 0.27 -19.15
C ARG A 24 7.51 0.22 -19.81
N CYS A 25 6.46 -0.14 -19.07
CA CYS A 25 5.09 -0.16 -19.58
C CYS A 25 4.61 1.24 -19.96
N VAL A 26 4.85 2.24 -19.11
CA VAL A 26 4.50 3.65 -19.39
C VAL A 26 5.25 4.17 -20.61
N GLU A 27 6.55 3.88 -20.73
CA GLU A 27 7.37 4.26 -21.89
C GLU A 27 6.86 3.62 -23.19
N ALA A 28 6.56 2.32 -23.17
CA ALA A 28 6.07 1.60 -24.34
C ALA A 28 4.64 2.02 -24.74
N GLY A 29 3.80 2.37 -23.76
CA GLY A 29 2.43 2.81 -24.01
C GLY A 29 2.31 4.26 -24.48
N GLY A 30 3.26 5.11 -24.14
CA GLY A 30 3.28 6.51 -24.57
C GLY A 30 1.96 7.23 -24.28
N GLU A 31 1.41 7.92 -25.29
CA GLU A 31 0.17 8.69 -25.14
C GLU A 31 -1.10 7.85 -24.93
N MET A 32 -1.02 6.53 -25.12
CA MET A 32 -2.12 5.61 -24.86
C MET A 32 -2.45 5.54 -23.36
N LEU A 33 -1.41 5.63 -22.52
CA LEU A 33 -1.53 5.52 -21.08
C LEU A 33 -1.60 6.92 -20.47
N ALA A 34 -2.55 7.11 -19.56
CA ALA A 34 -2.64 8.34 -18.76
C ALA A 34 -1.69 8.31 -17.56
N CYS A 35 -1.34 7.11 -17.08
CA CYS A 35 -0.41 6.91 -15.97
C CYS A 35 0.96 7.51 -16.27
N ARG A 36 1.46 8.30 -15.31
CA ARG A 36 2.79 8.90 -15.31
C ARG A 36 3.16 9.26 -13.88
N ALA A 37 4.45 9.48 -13.62
CA ALA A 37 4.87 10.02 -12.34
C ALA A 37 4.12 11.32 -12.05
N GLY A 38 3.49 11.39 -10.87
CA GLY A 38 2.66 12.53 -10.47
C GLY A 38 1.22 12.52 -11.00
N CYS A 39 0.71 11.42 -11.58
CA CYS A 39 -0.73 11.26 -11.80
C CYS A 39 -1.43 11.04 -10.44
N GLY A 40 -2.22 12.01 -10.00
CA GLY A 40 -3.02 11.92 -8.76
C GLY A 40 -4.41 11.33 -8.93
N SER A 41 -4.74 10.74 -10.10
CA SER A 41 -6.10 10.26 -10.37
C SER A 41 -6.48 9.07 -9.49
N CYS A 42 -5.56 8.11 -9.34
CA CYS A 42 -5.74 6.94 -8.48
C CYS A 42 -5.49 7.22 -6.99
N CYS A 43 -5.05 8.43 -6.63
CA CYS A 43 -4.82 8.81 -5.23
C CYS A 43 -6.13 9.19 -4.52
N ARG A 44 -7.14 8.31 -4.61
CA ARG A 44 -8.46 8.44 -3.99
C ARG A 44 -8.87 7.09 -3.44
N GLY A 45 -9.66 7.10 -2.37
CA GLY A 45 -10.14 5.88 -1.73
C GLY A 45 -9.25 5.38 -0.59
N LEU A 46 -9.63 4.21 -0.07
CA LEU A 46 -8.87 3.48 0.94
C LEU A 46 -8.27 2.23 0.33
N PHE A 47 -6.94 2.18 0.35
CA PHE A 47 -6.18 0.97 0.09
C PHE A 47 -5.44 0.61 1.36
N ASP A 48 -5.56 -0.65 1.78
CA ASP A 48 -4.71 -1.19 2.82
C ASP A 48 -3.25 -1.22 2.33
N ILE A 49 -2.36 -1.01 3.28
CA ILE A 49 -0.93 -1.06 3.07
C ILE A 49 -0.32 -1.89 4.18
N THR A 50 0.75 -2.59 3.85
CA THR A 50 1.49 -3.36 4.83
C THR A 50 2.10 -2.44 5.90
N LEU A 51 2.33 -2.98 7.09
CA LEU A 51 2.98 -2.25 8.16
C LEU A 51 4.42 -1.89 7.80
N LEU A 52 5.07 -2.70 6.96
CA LEU A 52 6.40 -2.38 6.42
C LEU A 52 6.34 -1.13 5.53
N ASP A 53 5.35 -1.05 4.63
CA ASP A 53 5.07 0.16 3.86
C ASP A 53 4.77 1.34 4.77
N ALA A 54 3.94 1.15 5.81
CA ALA A 54 3.62 2.19 6.77
C ALA A 54 4.87 2.75 7.47
N PHE A 55 5.84 1.91 7.83
CA PHE A 55 7.11 2.33 8.44
C PHE A 55 7.93 3.18 7.48
N LEU A 56 8.07 2.74 6.22
CA LEU A 56 8.80 3.48 5.18
C LEU A 56 8.13 4.81 4.84
N LEU A 57 6.80 4.79 4.70
CA LEU A 57 5.97 5.95 4.42
C LEU A 57 6.09 7.00 5.53
N LYS A 58 5.95 6.58 6.79
CA LYS A 58 6.06 7.47 7.95
C LYS A 58 7.46 8.08 8.07
N ARG A 59 8.51 7.32 7.76
CA ARG A 59 9.89 7.81 7.73
C ARG A 59 10.12 8.85 6.63
N ALA A 60 9.53 8.68 5.46
CA ALA A 60 9.57 9.69 4.39
C ALA A 60 8.76 10.94 4.77
N PHE A 61 7.56 10.73 5.33
CA PHE A 61 6.68 11.79 5.80
C PHE A 61 7.33 12.68 6.87
N ALA A 62 8.09 12.10 7.79
CA ALA A 62 8.82 12.84 8.82
C ALA A 62 9.84 13.86 8.27
N LYS A 63 10.30 13.67 7.02
CA LYS A 63 11.25 14.59 6.36
C LYS A 63 10.58 15.79 5.69
N LEU A 64 9.25 15.81 5.56
CA LEU A 64 8.53 16.93 4.98
C LEU A 64 8.56 18.16 5.91
N PRO A 65 8.38 19.38 5.38
CA PRO A 65 8.23 20.58 6.21
C PRO A 65 7.08 20.44 7.22
N GLU A 66 7.25 21.02 8.41
CA GLU A 66 6.27 20.91 9.50
C GLU A 66 4.87 21.37 9.09
N THR A 67 4.76 22.51 8.40
CA THR A 67 3.49 23.04 7.88
C THR A 67 2.77 22.05 6.97
N ILE A 68 3.50 21.37 6.08
CA ILE A 68 2.95 20.34 5.21
C ILE A 68 2.50 19.13 6.02
N ARG A 69 3.31 18.70 7.00
CA ARG A 69 2.93 17.59 7.88
C ARG A 69 1.66 17.89 8.67
N GLU A 70 1.49 19.11 9.17
CA GLU A 70 0.28 19.52 9.89
C GLU A 70 -0.97 19.44 9.01
N THR A 71 -0.89 19.92 7.77
CA THR A 71 -1.99 19.82 6.79
C THR A 71 -2.35 18.37 6.50
N VAL A 72 -1.36 17.51 6.26
CA VAL A 72 -1.58 16.08 6.01
C VAL A 72 -2.20 15.42 7.23
N LEU A 73 -1.66 15.63 8.44
CA LEU A 73 -2.18 15.06 9.68
C LEU A 73 -3.60 15.55 9.99
N PHE A 74 -3.95 16.77 9.61
CA PHE A 74 -5.33 17.25 9.69
C PHE A 74 -6.27 16.41 8.82
N ARG A 75 -5.92 16.18 7.55
CA ARG A 75 -6.68 15.29 6.65
C ARG A 75 -6.77 13.87 7.20
N CYS A 76 -5.68 13.34 7.75
CA CYS A 76 -5.68 12.02 8.38
C CYS A 76 -6.64 11.94 9.57
N ARG A 77 -6.72 12.98 10.42
CA ARG A 77 -7.62 13.01 11.59
C ARG A 77 -9.08 13.02 11.20
N LEU A 78 -9.44 13.77 10.15
CA LEU A 78 -10.79 13.72 9.58
C LEU A 78 -11.12 12.30 9.12
N ARG A 79 -10.19 11.68 8.40
CA ARG A 79 -10.38 10.32 7.89
C ARG A 79 -10.49 9.28 9.00
N LEU A 80 -9.67 9.37 10.05
CA LEU A 80 -9.77 8.51 11.23
C LEU A 80 -11.15 8.62 11.89
N ASN A 81 -11.71 9.82 12.00
CA ASN A 81 -13.04 10.01 12.60
C ASN A 81 -14.12 9.26 11.81
N GLU A 82 -14.12 9.39 10.48
CA GLU A 82 -15.03 8.66 9.59
C GLU A 82 -14.86 7.14 9.74
N LEU A 83 -13.61 6.66 9.77
CA LEU A 83 -13.32 5.25 9.93
C LEU A 83 -13.74 4.70 11.30
N GLN A 84 -13.62 5.47 12.37
CA GLN A 84 -14.07 5.06 13.71
C GLN A 84 -15.59 5.06 13.86
N GLN A 85 -16.31 5.88 13.09
CA GLN A 85 -17.77 5.80 13.03
C GLN A 85 -18.22 4.49 12.35
N ARG A 86 -17.51 4.07 11.30
CA ARG A 86 -17.77 2.79 10.62
C ARG A 86 -17.30 1.59 11.43
N TRP A 87 -16.13 1.69 12.06
CA TRP A 87 -15.52 0.66 12.88
C TRP A 87 -15.20 1.20 14.28
N PRO A 88 -16.15 1.13 15.22
CA PRO A 88 -15.94 1.58 16.60
C PRO A 88 -14.81 0.85 17.34
N GLY A 89 -14.43 -0.34 16.86
CA GLY A 89 -13.29 -1.11 17.37
C GLY A 89 -11.92 -0.66 16.85
N LEU A 90 -11.87 0.28 15.90
CA LEU A 90 -10.61 0.81 15.36
C LEU A 90 -9.91 1.70 16.39
N GLY A 91 -8.98 1.09 17.12
CA GLY A 91 -8.17 1.71 18.15
C GLY A 91 -6.67 1.57 17.87
N GLN A 92 -5.84 2.13 18.76
CA GLN A 92 -4.39 1.95 18.70
C GLN A 92 -4.06 0.44 18.76
N PRO A 93 -3.10 -0.05 17.94
CA PRO A 93 -2.10 0.70 17.17
C PRO A 93 -2.55 1.18 15.76
N LEU A 94 -3.86 1.26 15.50
CA LEU A 94 -4.47 1.65 14.22
C LEU A 94 -4.15 0.67 13.08
N LEU A 95 -4.32 -0.62 13.37
CA LEU A 95 -4.16 -1.72 12.41
C LEU A 95 -5.52 -2.35 12.09
N LEU A 96 -5.65 -2.88 10.87
CA LEU A 96 -6.86 -3.49 10.36
C LEU A 96 -7.06 -4.92 10.86
N ASN A 97 -5.99 -5.61 11.25
CA ASN A 97 -6.03 -7.02 11.67
C ASN A 97 -6.82 -7.26 12.97
N GLY A 98 -7.20 -6.18 13.68
CA GLY A 98 -8.13 -6.24 14.81
C GLY A 98 -9.61 -6.09 14.42
N LEU A 99 -9.90 -5.81 13.15
CA LEU A 99 -11.24 -5.69 12.58
C LEU A 99 -11.64 -7.02 11.90
N PRO A 100 -12.94 -7.34 11.82
CA PRO A 100 -13.41 -8.51 11.06
C PRO A 100 -12.97 -8.40 9.58
N GLU A 101 -12.30 -9.44 9.06
CA GLU A 101 -11.67 -9.46 7.72
C GLU A 101 -12.61 -8.97 6.60
N ARG A 102 -13.84 -9.52 6.55
CA ARG A 102 -14.85 -9.13 5.56
C ARG A 102 -15.17 -7.64 5.51
N GLU A 103 -15.03 -6.93 6.62
CA GLU A 103 -15.46 -5.53 6.70
C GLU A 103 -14.48 -4.56 6.05
N TRP A 104 -13.20 -4.92 5.97
CA TRP A 104 -12.15 -4.07 5.37
C TRP A 104 -11.63 -4.58 4.03
N THR A 105 -11.88 -5.83 3.66
CA THR A 105 -11.59 -6.35 2.31
C THR A 105 -12.63 -5.90 1.28
N GLU A 106 -13.88 -5.59 1.70
CA GLU A 106 -14.96 -5.10 0.84
C GLU A 106 -15.11 -3.57 0.94
N MET A 107 -14.04 -2.83 0.60
CA MET A 107 -14.08 -1.37 0.59
C MET A 107 -14.93 -0.81 -0.55
N PRO A 108 -15.66 0.31 -0.34
CA PRO A 108 -16.48 0.89 -1.39
C PRO A 108 -15.59 1.33 -2.55
N GLU A 109 -15.81 0.74 -3.72
CA GLU A 109 -15.13 1.12 -4.97
C GLU A 109 -15.35 2.61 -5.32
N ASP A 110 -16.44 3.20 -4.81
CA ASP A 110 -16.87 4.58 -5.07
C ASP A 110 -16.32 5.62 -4.07
N ASP A 111 -15.39 5.25 -3.18
CA ASP A 111 -14.79 6.22 -2.26
C ASP A 111 -13.82 7.16 -2.97
N GLU A 112 -14.31 8.33 -3.37
CA GLU A 112 -13.51 9.34 -4.07
C GLU A 112 -12.64 10.21 -3.14
N THR A 113 -12.57 9.89 -1.84
CA THR A 113 -11.84 10.70 -0.85
C THR A 113 -10.36 10.77 -1.22
N PRO A 114 -9.77 11.95 -1.46
CA PRO A 114 -8.36 12.06 -1.81
C PRO A 114 -7.43 11.52 -0.73
N CYS A 115 -6.37 10.83 -1.15
CA CYS A 115 -5.29 10.41 -0.26
C CYS A 115 -4.72 11.64 0.49
N PRO A 116 -4.48 11.55 1.81
CA PRO A 116 -4.01 12.70 2.59
C PRO A 116 -2.64 13.22 2.12
N LEU A 117 -1.84 12.37 1.48
CA LEU A 117 -0.53 12.69 0.90
C LEU A 117 -0.60 13.27 -0.52
N LEU A 118 -1.80 13.41 -1.11
CA LEU A 118 -1.96 14.08 -2.39
C LEU A 118 -1.75 15.60 -2.22
N GLY A 119 -0.68 16.10 -2.86
CA GLY A 119 -0.39 17.54 -2.92
C GLY A 119 -1.39 18.28 -3.80
N GLU A 120 -1.43 19.60 -3.67
CA GLU A 120 -2.36 20.47 -4.41
C GLU A 120 -2.13 20.42 -5.93
N GLU A 121 -0.90 20.19 -6.35
CA GLU A 121 -0.52 20.01 -7.76
C GLU A 121 -0.91 18.63 -8.32
N GLY A 122 -1.59 17.78 -7.52
CA GLY A 122 -1.96 16.43 -7.91
C GLY A 122 -0.81 15.41 -7.81
N VAL A 123 0.30 15.78 -7.18
CA VAL A 123 1.48 14.93 -7.00
C VAL A 123 1.57 14.45 -5.55
N CYS A 124 1.92 13.18 -5.34
CA CYS A 124 2.15 12.63 -4.01
C CYS A 124 3.35 13.32 -3.34
N LEU A 125 3.15 13.82 -2.11
CA LEU A 125 4.16 14.52 -1.32
C LEU A 125 5.36 13.63 -0.94
N VAL A 126 5.20 12.31 -0.99
CA VAL A 126 6.24 11.30 -0.68
C VAL A 126 6.34 10.25 -1.78
N TYR A 127 6.22 10.67 -3.05
CA TYR A 127 6.09 9.78 -4.20
C TYR A 127 7.11 8.62 -4.25
N SER A 128 8.37 8.87 -3.86
CA SER A 128 9.44 7.84 -3.86
C SER A 128 9.24 6.74 -2.80
N ALA A 129 8.49 7.02 -1.75
CA ALA A 129 8.19 6.10 -0.65
C ALA A 129 6.73 5.62 -0.69
N ARG A 130 6.11 5.66 -1.86
CA ARG A 130 4.74 5.15 -2.05
C ARG A 130 4.68 3.64 -1.74
N PRO A 131 3.59 3.17 -1.12
CA PRO A 131 3.37 1.75 -0.83
C PRO A 131 3.42 0.87 -2.09
N LEU A 132 3.64 -0.43 -1.95
CA LEU A 132 3.74 -1.34 -3.09
C LEU A 132 2.45 -1.34 -3.93
N ILE A 133 1.28 -1.35 -3.28
CA ILE A 133 -0.03 -1.29 -3.97
C ILE A 133 -0.12 -0.05 -4.88
N CYS A 134 0.40 1.10 -4.45
CA CYS A 134 0.42 2.33 -5.26
C CYS A 134 1.40 2.26 -6.44
N ARG A 135 2.36 1.33 -6.46
CA ARG A 135 3.32 1.12 -7.56
C ARG A 135 2.76 0.20 -8.63
N LEU A 136 1.84 -0.68 -8.25
CA LEU A 136 1.18 -1.64 -9.14
C LEU A 136 -0.05 -1.04 -9.81
N HIS A 137 -0.74 -0.14 -9.11
CA HIS A 137 -2.02 0.37 -9.54
C HIS A 137 -1.98 1.12 -10.88
N GLY A 138 -2.99 0.88 -11.71
CA GLY A 138 -3.23 1.56 -12.98
C GLY A 138 -2.85 0.76 -14.21
N LEU A 139 -2.04 -0.29 -14.08
CA LEU A 139 -1.71 -1.26 -15.13
C LEU A 139 -2.13 -2.67 -14.69
N PRO A 140 -2.40 -3.61 -15.62
CA PRO A 140 -2.74 -4.97 -15.25
C PRO A 140 -1.50 -5.74 -14.80
N ASN A 141 -1.62 -6.52 -13.73
CA ASN A 141 -0.51 -7.26 -13.11
C ASN A 141 -0.40 -8.66 -13.72
N VAL A 142 -0.05 -8.71 -15.01
CA VAL A 142 -0.03 -9.95 -15.80
C VAL A 142 1.29 -10.71 -15.60
N ASP A 143 1.21 -11.90 -15.01
CA ASP A 143 2.37 -12.77 -14.80
C ASP A 143 2.89 -13.38 -16.11
N CYS A 144 4.12 -13.88 -16.12
CA CYS A 144 4.67 -14.62 -17.26
C CYS A 144 3.78 -15.78 -17.72
N SER A 145 3.07 -16.44 -16.78
CA SER A 145 2.06 -17.47 -17.06
C SER A 145 0.81 -16.96 -17.78
N GLY A 146 0.56 -15.65 -17.77
CA GLY A 146 -0.63 -15.00 -18.31
C GLY A 146 -1.77 -14.80 -17.31
N GLU A 147 -1.59 -15.22 -16.06
CA GLU A 147 -2.52 -14.90 -14.97
C GLU A 147 -2.45 -13.41 -14.62
N ASP A 148 -3.60 -12.75 -14.50
CA ASP A 148 -3.70 -11.38 -13.98
C ASP A 148 -4.07 -11.41 -12.50
N PHE A 149 -3.26 -10.74 -11.68
CA PHE A 149 -3.41 -10.70 -10.23
C PHE A 149 -4.25 -9.52 -9.71
N GLU A 150 -4.57 -8.52 -10.54
CA GLU A 150 -5.31 -7.33 -10.12
C GLU A 150 -6.62 -7.15 -10.91
N GLY A 151 -6.58 -7.40 -12.22
CA GLY A 151 -7.75 -7.26 -13.11
C GLY A 151 -8.26 -5.82 -13.31
N THR A 152 -7.65 -4.81 -12.65
CA THR A 152 -8.13 -3.43 -12.67
C THR A 152 -7.13 -2.49 -13.33
N VAL A 153 -7.59 -1.77 -14.35
CA VAL A 153 -6.79 -0.79 -15.09
C VAL A 153 -7.33 0.62 -14.92
N CYS A 154 -6.46 1.63 -15.09
CA CYS A 154 -6.90 3.02 -14.98
C CYS A 154 -7.91 3.38 -16.07
N THR A 155 -9.10 3.85 -15.66
CA THR A 155 -10.18 4.27 -16.56
C THR A 155 -9.87 5.53 -17.38
N LEU A 156 -8.79 6.24 -17.04
CA LEU A 156 -8.34 7.42 -17.79
C LEU A 156 -7.44 7.07 -18.98
N HIS A 157 -7.03 5.81 -19.13
CA HIS A 157 -6.26 5.38 -20.30
C HIS A 157 -7.06 5.61 -21.58
N LYS A 158 -6.38 6.18 -22.60
CA LYS A 158 -7.00 6.42 -23.92
C LYS A 158 -7.07 5.15 -24.75
N GLY A 159 -6.19 4.19 -24.48
CA GLY A 159 -6.24 2.86 -25.07
C GLY A 159 -6.05 1.79 -24.00
N ASP A 160 -5.85 0.57 -24.47
CA ASP A 160 -5.87 -0.62 -23.64
C ASP A 160 -4.43 -1.07 -23.30
N PRO A 161 -4.03 -1.06 -22.01
CA PRO A 161 -2.72 -1.55 -21.57
C PRO A 161 -2.38 -2.98 -22.01
N GLU A 162 -3.39 -3.84 -22.22
CA GLU A 162 -3.16 -5.22 -22.65
C GLU A 162 -2.59 -5.32 -24.08
N THR A 163 -2.66 -4.23 -24.85
CA THR A 163 -2.08 -4.16 -26.20
C THR A 163 -0.57 -3.94 -26.22
N LEU A 164 0.05 -3.70 -25.05
CA LEU A 164 1.49 -3.59 -24.93
C LEU A 164 2.20 -4.90 -25.33
N PRO A 165 3.45 -4.84 -25.84
CA PRO A 165 4.23 -6.04 -26.12
C PRO A 165 4.31 -6.95 -24.89
N THR A 166 4.11 -8.25 -25.08
CA THR A 166 4.02 -9.22 -23.98
C THR A 166 5.27 -9.26 -23.11
N ASP A 167 6.44 -9.09 -23.71
CA ASP A 167 7.76 -9.01 -23.05
C ASP A 167 7.96 -7.73 -22.22
N ILE A 168 7.16 -6.69 -22.49
CA ILE A 168 7.13 -5.46 -21.71
C ILE A 168 6.08 -5.55 -20.59
N LEU A 169 4.86 -6.00 -20.94
CA LEU A 169 3.74 -6.01 -20.00
C LEU A 169 3.89 -7.10 -18.93
N ARG A 170 4.40 -8.29 -19.29
CA ARG A 170 4.49 -9.38 -18.33
C ARG A 170 5.70 -9.26 -17.42
N ALA A 171 5.51 -9.60 -16.15
CA ALA A 171 6.57 -9.72 -15.16
C ALA A 171 6.40 -10.99 -14.32
N GLU A 172 7.40 -11.35 -13.52
CA GLU A 172 7.34 -12.49 -12.60
C GLU A 172 6.52 -12.14 -11.34
N PHE A 173 5.27 -11.70 -11.51
CA PHE A 173 4.42 -11.23 -10.41
C PHE A 173 4.21 -12.29 -9.33
N ARG A 174 4.06 -13.56 -9.72
CA ARG A 174 3.98 -14.65 -8.75
C ARG A 174 5.21 -14.68 -7.83
N GLU A 175 6.40 -14.50 -8.40
CA GLU A 175 7.63 -14.46 -7.61
C GLU A 175 7.75 -13.19 -6.78
N ILE A 176 7.34 -12.04 -7.33
CA ILE A 176 7.36 -10.76 -6.62
C ILE A 176 6.48 -10.86 -5.37
N PHE A 177 5.23 -11.29 -5.51
CA PHE A 177 4.32 -11.42 -4.36
C PHE A 177 4.76 -12.51 -3.39
N ALA A 178 5.31 -13.63 -3.87
CA ALA A 178 5.88 -14.64 -2.99
C ALA A 178 7.07 -14.10 -2.16
N LYS A 179 7.96 -13.31 -2.80
CA LYS A 179 9.09 -12.65 -2.12
C LYS A 179 8.60 -11.61 -1.11
N GLU A 180 7.58 -10.84 -1.45
CA GLU A 180 6.95 -9.90 -0.52
C GLU A 180 6.43 -10.62 0.72
N VAL A 181 5.64 -11.70 0.57
CA VAL A 181 5.12 -12.47 1.71
C VAL A 181 6.23 -12.99 2.60
N VAL A 182 7.35 -13.47 2.04
CA VAL A 182 8.52 -13.92 2.82
C VAL A 182 9.11 -12.77 3.64
N ILE A 183 9.29 -11.60 3.02
CA ILE A 183 9.81 -10.39 3.68
C ILE A 183 8.87 -9.93 4.79
N LEU A 184 7.56 -9.86 4.54
CA LEU A 184 6.55 -9.43 5.52
C LEU A 184 6.51 -10.38 6.72
N ARG A 185 6.58 -11.70 6.50
CA ARG A 185 6.66 -12.69 7.58
C ARG A 185 7.91 -12.51 8.42
N GLN A 186 9.06 -12.31 7.79
CA GLN A 186 10.30 -12.05 8.53
C GLN A 186 10.19 -10.76 9.36
N PHE A 187 9.66 -9.69 8.78
CA PHE A 187 9.44 -8.42 9.45
C PHE A 187 8.51 -8.59 10.66
N ALA A 188 7.37 -9.27 10.48
CA ALA A 188 6.42 -9.54 11.55
C ALA A 188 7.04 -10.37 12.68
N ARG A 189 7.86 -11.39 12.35
CA ARG A 189 8.58 -12.19 13.36
C ARG A 189 9.58 -11.36 14.16
N GLU A 190 10.36 -10.51 13.49
CA GLU A 190 11.32 -9.63 14.15
C GLU A 190 10.63 -8.59 15.05
N LEU A 191 9.50 -8.04 14.59
CA LEU A 191 8.74 -7.00 15.28
C LEU A 191 7.90 -7.55 16.46
N THR A 192 7.11 -8.58 16.20
CA THR A 192 6.06 -9.07 17.10
C THR A 192 6.38 -10.42 17.75
N GLY A 193 7.34 -11.17 17.20
CA GLY A 193 7.61 -12.56 17.57
C GLY A 193 6.66 -13.58 16.94
N GLN A 194 5.72 -13.14 16.09
CA GLN A 194 4.72 -14.00 15.46
C GLN A 194 4.97 -14.20 13.96
N ASP A 195 4.54 -15.36 13.45
CA ASP A 195 4.65 -15.68 12.02
C ASP A 195 3.34 -15.36 11.30
N THR A 196 3.20 -14.10 10.86
CA THR A 196 2.08 -13.61 10.05
C THR A 196 2.61 -12.80 8.88
N ALA A 197 1.94 -12.87 7.73
CA ALA A 197 2.22 -11.99 6.60
C ALA A 197 1.34 -10.73 6.60
N GLU A 198 0.28 -10.74 7.40
CA GLU A 198 -0.76 -9.71 7.42
C GLU A 198 -0.61 -8.87 8.68
N LEU A 199 -0.20 -7.62 8.48
CA LEU A 199 -0.14 -6.54 9.45
C LEU A 199 -0.41 -5.28 8.65
N ASP A 200 -1.66 -4.86 8.59
CA ASP A 200 -2.12 -3.91 7.58
C ASP A 200 -2.78 -2.71 8.23
N THR A 201 -2.71 -1.59 7.53
CA THR A 201 -3.24 -0.29 7.97
C THR A 201 -3.65 0.51 6.76
N PHE A 202 -4.37 1.61 6.95
CA PHE A 202 -4.58 2.58 5.89
C PHE A 202 -3.53 3.69 5.98
N ILE A 203 -3.16 4.29 4.84
CA ILE A 203 -2.28 5.47 4.78
C ILE A 203 -2.61 6.53 5.86
N PRO A 204 -3.85 7.03 6.01
CA PRO A 204 -4.18 8.01 7.06
C PRO A 204 -3.89 7.52 8.48
N LEU A 205 -4.08 6.22 8.75
CA LEU A 205 -3.83 5.60 10.04
C LEU A 205 -2.34 5.45 10.31
N ALA A 206 -1.57 4.99 9.33
CA ALA A 206 -0.11 4.87 9.39
C ALA A 206 0.58 6.19 9.79
N LEU A 207 0.11 7.30 9.22
CA LEU A 207 0.68 8.61 9.51
C LEU A 207 0.36 9.09 10.94
N LEU A 208 -0.80 8.71 11.48
CA LEU A 208 -1.22 9.07 12.85
C LEU A 208 -0.66 8.15 13.94
N ALA A 209 -0.47 6.86 13.66
CA ALA A 209 -0.10 5.86 14.66
C ALA A 209 1.28 6.13 15.29
N ASP A 210 1.40 6.16 16.62
CA ASP A 210 2.72 6.20 17.27
C ASP A 210 3.25 4.79 17.53
N TYR A 211 3.80 4.20 16.49
CA TYR A 211 4.36 2.86 16.53
C TYR A 211 5.54 2.68 17.50
N ASN A 212 6.15 3.76 18.02
CA ASN A 212 7.23 3.64 19.01
C ASN A 212 6.70 3.37 20.41
N THR A 213 5.43 3.66 20.69
CA THR A 213 4.81 3.42 22.00
C THR A 213 4.12 2.06 22.08
N VAL A 214 4.11 1.30 20.98
CA VAL A 214 3.43 0.00 20.89
C VAL A 214 4.34 -1.10 21.44
N ASP A 215 3.84 -1.86 22.42
CA ASP A 215 4.44 -3.13 22.82
C ASP A 215 4.03 -4.23 21.83
N TRP A 216 4.79 -4.34 20.74
CA TRP A 216 4.53 -5.26 19.64
C TRP A 216 4.46 -6.74 20.02
N ARG A 217 5.09 -7.13 21.14
CA ARG A 217 5.03 -8.52 21.64
C ARG A 217 3.80 -8.79 22.49
N ALA A 218 3.19 -7.74 23.05
CA ALA A 218 1.95 -7.84 23.81
C ALA A 218 0.70 -7.70 22.95
N VAL A 219 0.82 -7.28 21.69
CA VAL A 219 -0.33 -7.21 20.78
C VAL A 219 -0.84 -8.63 20.49
N VAL A 220 -2.02 -8.96 21.03
CA VAL A 220 -2.71 -10.21 20.78
C VAL A 220 -3.59 -10.03 19.55
N TRP A 221 -3.12 -10.55 18.42
CA TRP A 221 -3.93 -10.66 17.21
C TRP A 221 -4.95 -11.76 17.46
N SER A 222 -6.24 -11.46 17.30
CA SER A 222 -7.29 -12.47 17.38
C SER A 222 -7.03 -13.51 16.27
N ARG A 223 -6.50 -14.68 16.65
CA ARG A 223 -6.36 -15.88 15.79
C ARG A 223 -7.69 -16.41 15.22
N GLN A 224 -8.81 -15.73 15.48
CA GLN A 224 -10.10 -15.97 14.85
C GLN A 224 -10.03 -15.28 13.49
N LEU A 225 -9.43 -15.89 12.46
CA LEU A 225 -10.17 -16.53 11.38
C LEU A 225 -9.47 -17.76 10.76
N ALA A 226 -8.39 -18.29 11.38
CA ALA A 226 -7.76 -19.52 10.91
C ALA A 226 -8.58 -20.80 11.18
N GLU A 227 -9.73 -20.69 11.87
CA GLU A 227 -10.66 -21.79 12.10
C GLU A 227 -12.10 -21.32 11.81
N LYS A 228 -12.52 -21.47 10.55
CA LYS A 228 -13.89 -21.76 10.04
C LYS A 228 -13.90 -21.45 8.54
N SER A 229 -14.12 -22.37 7.61
CA SER A 229 -14.53 -23.77 7.65
C SER A 229 -14.51 -24.30 6.19
N PRO A 230 -15.01 -25.51 5.94
CA PRO A 230 -14.32 -26.68 5.38
C PRO A 230 -13.83 -26.59 3.93
#